data_AF-A0A954G2W6-F1
#
_entry.id   AF-A0A954G2W6-F1
#
_cell.length_a   1.000
_cell.length_b   1.000
_cell.length_c   1.000
_cell.angle_alpha   90.00
_cell.angle_beta   90.00
_cell.angle_gamma   90.00
#
_symmetry.space_group_name_H-M   'P 1'
#
loop_
_entity.id
_entity.type
_entity.pdbx_description
1 polymer ?
#
loop_
_entity_poly.entity_id
_entity_poly.type
_entity_poly.pdbx_seq_one_letter_code
_entity_poly.pdbx_strand_id
1 'polypeptide(L)'
;MSMFVGESLVGEGNEVAHIDLLIGDKSGPVGAAFANALSSQKMGHSNLLAVLSPNLAVKPATVMVTKVTIKGAKQAVQMFGPAQYAVAKAVADSVEAGVIPKDQCEDLVIVCGVFIHWE
;
A
#
# COMPACT_ATOMS: atom_id res chain seq x y z
N MET A 1 9.50 -8.91 16.86
CA MET A 1 8.79 -9.54 15.72
C MET A 1 7.30 -9.44 15.94
N SER A 2 6.69 -8.36 15.47
CA SER A 2 5.23 -8.18 15.46
C SER A 2 4.75 -8.13 14.02
N MET A 3 3.62 -8.80 13.77
CA MET A 3 2.84 -8.68 12.55
C MET A 3 1.43 -8.34 12.98
N PHE A 4 0.90 -7.25 12.43
CA PHE A 4 -0.48 -6.84 12.62
C PHE A 4 -1.20 -6.86 11.28
N VAL A 5 -2.49 -7.20 11.34
CA VAL A 5 -3.38 -7.30 10.19
C VAL A 5 -4.51 -6.30 10.39
N GLY A 6 -4.83 -5.55 9.34
CA GLY A 6 -5.97 -4.63 9.31
C GLY A 6 -6.72 -4.75 8.00
N GLU A 7 -8.01 -4.46 8.04
CA GLU A 7 -8.90 -4.45 6.87
C GLU A 7 -9.89 -3.30 7.02
N SER A 8 -10.29 -2.71 5.90
CA SER A 8 -11.43 -1.81 5.85
C SER A 8 -12.02 -1.69 4.45
N LEU A 9 -13.35 -1.62 4.39
CA LEU A 9 -14.14 -1.26 3.22
C LEU A 9 -14.81 0.09 3.44
N VAL A 10 -14.57 1.04 2.52
CA VAL A 10 -15.11 2.40 2.59
C VAL A 10 -15.60 2.84 1.22
N GLY A 11 -16.74 3.55 1.19
CA GLY A 11 -17.36 4.05 -0.02
C GLY A 11 -18.45 3.14 -0.55
N GLU A 12 -18.94 3.46 -1.74
CA GLU A 12 -20.04 2.78 -2.43
C GLU A 12 -19.84 2.85 -3.95
N GLY A 13 -20.66 2.12 -4.72
CA GLY A 13 -20.55 2.09 -6.18
C GLY A 13 -19.29 1.38 -6.68
N ASN A 14 -18.81 1.80 -7.86
CA ASN A 14 -17.64 1.20 -8.52
C ASN A 14 -16.31 1.68 -7.91
N GLU A 15 -16.33 2.80 -7.20
CA GLU A 15 -15.19 3.39 -6.52
C GLU A 15 -15.04 2.92 -5.08
N VAL A 16 -15.84 1.94 -4.64
CA VAL A 16 -15.70 1.32 -3.31
C VAL A 16 -14.26 0.82 -3.12
N ALA A 17 -13.62 1.28 -2.04
CA ALA A 17 -12.25 0.93 -1.71
C ALA A 17 -12.26 -0.17 -0.66
N HIS A 18 -11.51 -1.24 -0.94
CA HIS A 18 -11.31 -2.32 0.03
C HIS A 18 -9.81 -2.60 0.20
N ILE A 19 -9.32 -2.32 1.41
CA ILE A 19 -7.92 -2.43 1.78
C ILE A 19 -7.70 -3.65 2.66
N ASP A 20 -6.75 -4.51 2.28
CA ASP A 20 -6.19 -5.54 3.17
C ASP A 20 -4.75 -5.13 3.48
N LEU A 21 -4.37 -5.01 4.75
CA LEU A 21 -3.10 -4.42 5.14
C LEU A 21 -2.35 -5.28 6.15
N LEU A 22 -1.04 -5.38 5.95
CA LEU A 22 -0.09 -5.87 6.94
C LEU A 22 0.85 -4.74 7.35
N ILE A 23 1.12 -4.60 8.64
CA ILE A 23 2.20 -3.75 9.17
C ILE A 23 3.04 -4.56 10.16
N GLY A 24 4.37 -4.37 10.10
CA GLY A 24 5.27 -5.05 11.00
C GLY A 24 6.73 -4.70 10.77
N ASP A 25 7.58 -5.33 11.55
CA ASP A 25 9.04 -5.11 11.55
C ASP A 25 9.69 -5.52 10.21
N LYS A 26 10.63 -4.69 9.72
CA LYS A 26 11.44 -4.93 8.50
C LYS A 26 12.27 -6.21 8.54
N SER A 27 12.70 -6.64 9.71
CA SER A 27 13.41 -7.91 9.92
C SER A 27 12.47 -9.10 10.12
N GLY A 28 11.17 -8.85 10.21
CA GLY A 28 10.13 -9.86 10.45
C GLY A 28 9.46 -10.38 9.17
N PRO A 29 8.38 -11.17 9.34
CA PRO A 29 7.65 -11.76 8.21
C PRO A 29 7.04 -10.71 7.26
N VAL A 30 6.63 -9.54 7.76
CA VAL A 30 6.12 -8.44 6.93
C VAL A 30 7.24 -7.84 6.08
N GLY A 31 8.45 -7.71 6.64
CA GLY A 31 9.67 -7.35 5.90
C GLY A 31 9.97 -8.29 4.74
N ALA A 32 9.94 -9.60 5.00
CA ALA A 32 10.13 -10.61 3.95
C ALA A 32 9.04 -10.53 2.86
N ALA A 33 7.78 -10.38 3.25
CA ALA A 33 6.66 -10.21 2.33
C ALA A 33 6.80 -8.93 1.48
N PHE A 34 7.19 -7.82 2.11
CA PHE A 34 7.45 -6.54 1.45
C PHE A 34 8.55 -6.68 0.38
N ALA A 35 9.69 -7.27 0.73
CA ALA A 35 10.81 -7.46 -0.18
C ALA A 35 10.45 -8.36 -1.37
N ASN A 36 9.72 -9.45 -1.11
CA ASN A 36 9.24 -10.36 -2.15
C ASN A 36 8.21 -9.69 -3.06
N ALA A 37 7.26 -8.94 -2.50
CA ALA A 37 6.24 -8.24 -3.29
C ALA A 37 6.88 -7.21 -4.22
N LEU A 38 7.84 -6.43 -3.73
CA LEU A 38 8.51 -5.41 -4.54
C LEU A 38 9.40 -6.01 -5.64
N SER A 39 10.10 -7.12 -5.36
CA SER A 39 11.01 -7.77 -6.31
C SER A 39 10.34 -8.73 -7.29
N SER A 40 9.14 -9.23 -6.98
CA SER A 40 8.42 -10.22 -7.79
C SER A 40 7.21 -9.61 -8.49
N GLN A 41 7.43 -9.15 -9.71
CA GLN A 41 6.39 -8.56 -10.58
C GLN A 41 5.77 -9.65 -11.47
N LYS A 42 4.45 -9.58 -11.69
CA LYS A 42 3.73 -10.49 -12.60
C LYS A 42 2.87 -9.70 -13.58
N MET A 43 2.60 -10.29 -14.75
CA MET A 43 1.72 -9.67 -15.74
C MET A 43 0.36 -9.34 -15.10
N GLY A 44 -0.06 -8.08 -15.23
CA GLY A 44 -1.30 -7.56 -14.66
C GLY A 44 -1.32 -7.34 -13.14
N HIS A 45 -0.23 -7.66 -12.42
CA HIS A 45 -0.08 -7.43 -10.98
C HIS A 45 1.29 -6.84 -10.67
N SER A 46 1.43 -5.55 -10.94
CA SER A 46 2.65 -4.79 -10.61
C SER A 46 2.54 -4.21 -9.20
N ASN A 47 3.60 -4.35 -8.41
CA ASN A 47 3.68 -3.84 -7.04
C ASN A 47 4.69 -2.68 -6.99
N LEU A 48 4.27 -1.52 -6.49
CA LEU A 48 5.10 -0.32 -6.42
C LEU A 48 5.14 0.23 -4.99
N LEU A 49 6.15 1.04 -4.70
CA LEU A 49 6.18 1.82 -3.47
C LEU A 49 5.06 2.87 -3.49
N ALA A 50 4.40 3.08 -2.35
CA ALA A 50 3.48 4.21 -2.19
C ALA A 50 4.29 5.51 -2.06
N VAL A 51 3.97 6.49 -2.90
CA VAL A 51 4.62 7.80 -2.93
C VAL A 51 3.59 8.91 -2.90
N LEU A 52 3.86 9.98 -2.16
CA LEU A 52 3.02 11.19 -2.14
C LEU A 52 3.14 11.98 -3.45
N SER A 53 4.32 11.93 -4.05
CA SER A 53 4.63 12.47 -5.37
C SER A 53 5.87 11.76 -5.90
N PRO A 54 6.22 11.90 -7.20
CA PRO A 54 7.48 11.41 -7.71
C PRO A 54 8.65 11.87 -6.83
N ASN A 55 9.56 10.94 -6.51
CA ASN A 55 10.71 11.14 -5.62
C ASN A 55 10.38 11.45 -4.15
N LEU A 56 9.14 11.24 -3.69
CA LEU A 56 8.73 11.42 -2.30
C LEU A 56 7.94 10.20 -1.78
N ALA A 57 8.66 9.13 -1.43
CA ALA A 57 8.07 7.93 -0.84
C ALA A 57 7.60 8.16 0.60
N VAL A 58 6.49 7.54 0.98
CA VAL A 58 5.99 7.62 2.36
C VAL A 58 6.83 6.77 3.32
N LYS A 59 6.83 7.16 4.59
CA LYS A 59 7.34 6.37 5.72
C LYS A 59 6.21 6.10 6.73
N PRO A 60 6.09 4.88 7.30
CA PRO A 60 6.88 3.69 7.01
C PRO A 60 6.80 3.24 5.55
N ALA A 61 7.87 2.60 5.08
CA ALA A 61 7.96 2.20 3.67
C ALA A 61 6.80 1.24 3.35
N THR A 62 6.01 1.60 2.34
CA THR A 62 4.76 0.92 2.01
C THR A 62 4.82 0.40 0.58
N VAL A 63 4.56 -0.90 0.38
CA VAL A 63 4.37 -1.49 -0.94
C VAL A 63 2.88 -1.66 -1.19
N MET A 64 2.43 -1.22 -2.36
CA MET A 64 1.07 -1.46 -2.83
C MET A 64 1.04 -2.72 -3.66
N VAL A 65 0.06 -3.59 -3.39
CA VAL A 65 -0.19 -4.81 -4.15
C VAL A 65 -1.60 -4.78 -4.74
N THR A 66 -1.73 -5.11 -6.02
CA THR A 66 -2.99 -4.99 -6.75
C THR A 66 -3.82 -6.27 -6.62
N LYS A 67 -5.05 -6.17 -6.10
CA LYS A 67 -5.95 -7.33 -5.96
C LYS A 67 -6.64 -7.70 -7.28
N VAL A 68 -6.95 -6.71 -8.12
CA VAL A 68 -7.61 -6.91 -9.41
C VAL A 68 -6.57 -6.84 -10.52
N THR A 69 -6.67 -7.74 -11.50
CA THR A 69 -5.76 -7.79 -12.66
C THR A 69 -5.89 -6.52 -13.50
N ILE A 70 -4.80 -5.77 -13.62
CA ILE A 70 -4.70 -4.60 -14.49
C ILE A 70 -4.58 -5.07 -15.95
N LYS A 71 -5.54 -4.67 -16.79
CA LYS A 71 -5.62 -5.05 -18.21
C LYS A 71 -5.25 -3.92 -19.18
N GLY A 72 -5.07 -2.69 -18.69
CA GLY A 72 -4.75 -1.55 -19.56
C GLY A 72 -4.36 -0.28 -18.80
N ALA A 73 -3.98 0.74 -19.57
CA ALA A 73 -3.41 1.98 -19.03
C ALA A 73 -4.36 2.74 -18.09
N LYS A 74 -5.68 2.76 -18.36
CA LYS A 74 -6.66 3.42 -17.48
C LYS A 74 -6.59 2.87 -16.05
N GLN A 75 -6.59 1.54 -15.90
CA GLN A 75 -6.52 0.87 -14.61
C GLN A 75 -5.17 1.07 -13.92
N ALA A 76 -4.08 1.07 -14.70
CA ALA A 76 -2.75 1.40 -14.17
C ALA A 76 -2.70 2.83 -13.60
N VAL A 77 -3.29 3.80 -14.31
CA VAL A 77 -3.36 5.20 -13.85
C VAL A 77 -4.25 5.33 -12.61
N GLN A 78 -5.37 4.61 -12.52
CA GLN A 78 -6.23 4.60 -11.33
C GLN A 78 -5.46 4.05 -10.10
N MET A 79 -4.73 2.95 -10.27
CA MET A 79 -3.93 2.35 -9.20
C MET A 79 -2.73 3.22 -8.79
N PHE A 80 -1.94 3.68 -9.76
CA PHE A 80 -0.69 4.40 -9.52
C PHE A 80 -0.80 5.92 -9.69
N GLY A 81 -2.02 6.44 -9.49
CA GLY A 81 -2.34 7.86 -9.45
C GLY A 81 -3.14 8.17 -8.19
N PRO A 82 -4.48 8.23 -8.25
CA PRO A 82 -5.29 8.58 -7.08
C PRO A 82 -5.16 7.56 -5.95
N ALA A 83 -5.17 6.25 -6.22
CA ALA A 83 -5.05 5.26 -5.16
C ALA A 83 -3.66 5.26 -4.50
N GLN A 84 -2.58 5.41 -5.29
CA GLN A 84 -1.23 5.52 -4.74
C GLN A 84 -1.03 6.75 -3.86
N TYR A 85 -1.52 7.90 -4.33
CA TYR A 85 -1.50 9.12 -3.53
C TYR A 85 -2.29 8.95 -2.23
N ALA A 86 -3.50 8.38 -2.30
CA ALA A 86 -4.36 8.18 -1.13
C ALA A 86 -3.73 7.24 -0.10
N VAL A 87 -3.16 6.10 -0.54
CA VAL A 87 -2.46 5.16 0.36
C VAL A 87 -1.25 5.84 0.99
N ALA A 88 -0.43 6.55 0.21
CA ALA A 88 0.73 7.26 0.73
C ALA A 88 0.31 8.36 1.73
N LYS A 89 -0.73 9.12 1.42
CA LYS A 89 -1.24 10.17 2.31
C LYS A 89 -1.79 9.58 3.60
N ALA A 90 -2.57 8.51 3.55
CA ALA A 90 -3.14 7.86 4.74
C ALA A 90 -2.05 7.36 5.70
N VAL A 91 -0.94 6.83 5.17
CA VAL A 91 0.21 6.41 5.99
C VAL A 91 0.88 7.63 6.63
N ALA A 92 1.12 8.71 5.85
CA ALA A 92 1.73 9.94 6.37
C ALA A 92 0.86 10.60 7.47
N ASP A 93 -0.44 10.73 7.21
CA ASP A 93 -1.41 11.27 8.16
C ASP A 93 -1.48 10.40 9.44
N SER A 94 -1.36 9.07 9.31
CA SER A 94 -1.33 8.15 10.47
C SER A 94 -0.09 8.36 11.34
N VAL A 95 1.04 8.72 10.75
CA VAL A 95 2.25 9.10 11.50
C VAL A 95 2.07 10.46 12.16
N GLU A 96 1.51 11.43 11.45
CA GLU A 96 1.23 12.77 11.98
C GLU A 96 0.26 12.71 13.17
N ALA A 97 -0.78 11.89 13.08
CA ALA A 97 -1.78 11.66 14.13
C ALA A 97 -1.27 10.79 15.29
N GLY A 98 -0.05 10.24 15.20
CA GLY A 98 0.53 9.36 16.23
C GLY A 98 -0.07 7.95 16.30
N VAL A 99 -0.90 7.56 15.32
CA VAL A 99 -1.38 6.17 15.18
C VAL A 99 -0.21 5.24 14.87
N ILE A 100 0.70 5.69 14.00
CA ILE A 100 2.00 5.06 13.78
C ILE A 100 3.05 5.90 14.52
N PRO A 101 3.79 5.34 15.49
CA PRO A 101 4.86 6.07 16.18
C PRO A 101 5.94 6.55 15.20
N LYS A 102 6.24 7.85 15.24
CA LYS A 102 7.18 8.50 14.31
C LYS A 102 8.59 7.92 14.39
N ASP A 103 9.01 7.52 15.58
CA ASP A 103 10.31 6.90 15.86
C ASP A 103 10.44 5.48 15.27
N GLN A 104 9.33 4.80 14.98
CA GLN A 104 9.32 3.45 14.39
C GLN A 104 9.22 3.45 12.86
N CYS A 105 9.10 4.62 12.23
CA CYS A 105 8.88 4.72 10.79
C CYS A 105 10.00 4.12 9.93
N GLU A 106 11.21 4.02 10.48
CA GLU A 106 12.34 3.38 9.81
C GLU A 106 12.51 1.89 10.14
N ASP A 107 11.76 1.35 11.08
CA ASP A 107 11.82 -0.07 11.44
C ASP A 107 10.60 -0.85 10.95
N LEU A 108 9.50 -0.16 10.68
CA LEU A 108 8.27 -0.74 10.16
C LEU A 108 8.21 -0.71 8.62
N VAL A 109 7.47 -1.66 8.07
CA VAL A 109 7.02 -1.70 6.68
C VAL A 109 5.54 -2.05 6.61
N ILE A 110 4.91 -1.65 5.51
CA ILE A 110 3.50 -1.92 5.23
C ILE A 110 3.37 -2.64 3.88
N VAL A 111 2.56 -3.69 3.85
CA VAL A 111 2.06 -4.31 2.60
C VAL A 111 0.58 -3.98 2.49
N CYS A 112 0.22 -3.19 1.49
CA CYS A 112 -1.13 -2.65 1.31
C CYS A 112 -1.78 -3.23 0.05
N GLY A 113 -2.72 -4.14 0.22
CA GLY A 113 -3.54 -4.68 -0.84
C GLY A 113 -4.69 -3.75 -1.20
N VAL A 114 -4.73 -3.29 -2.44
CA VAL A 114 -5.73 -2.33 -2.92
C VAL A 114 -6.68 -3.00 -3.92
N PHE A 115 -7.98 -2.89 -3.63
CA PHE A 115 -9.05 -3.23 -4.55
C PHE A 115 -9.53 -1.96 -5.29
N ILE A 116 -9.65 -2.06 -6.61
CA ILE A 116 -10.35 -1.08 -7.45
C ILE A 116 -11.19 -1.91 -8.44
N HIS A 117 -12.49 -1.63 -8.52
CA HIS A 117 -13.36 -2.28 -9.49
C HIS A 117 -12.90 -1.95 -10.94
N TRP A 118 -13.28 -2.77 -11.92
CA TRP A 118 -12.78 -2.61 -13.30
C TRP A 118 -13.50 -1.54 -14.13
N GLU A 119 -14.59 -0.97 -13.62
CA GLU A 119 -15.42 0.04 -14.31
C GLU A 119 -14.83 1.46 -14.15
#